data_AF-A0A4U1FID1-F1
#
_entry.id   AF-A0A4U1FID1-F1
#
_cell.length_a   1.000
_cell.length_b   1.000
_cell.length_c   1.000
_cell.angle_alpha   90.00
_cell.angle_beta   90.00
_cell.angle_gamma   90.00
#
_symmetry.space_group_name_H-M   'P 1'
#
loop_
_entity.id
_entity.type
_entity.pdbx_description
1 polymer ?
#
loop_
_entity_poly.entity_id
_entity_poly.type
_entity_poly.pdbx_seq_one_letter_code
_entity_poly.pdbx_strand_id
1 'polypeptide(L)'
;MKLNISFLATGCQKLIEVDDERKLRTFYEKRMATEVAADVLGEERKGYVVQISGGNDKQGFPMKQGVLTHGQVHLLLSKGHSCYRPRRTGERKHKSVWCCIVDANLSILNLVTVKKGEKDIPGLTDTTVPRRLGPKKASRIRKLFNLSKENDVH
;
A
#
# COMPACT_ATOMS: atom_id res chain seq x y z
N MET A 1 -5.29 3.02 16.07
CA MET A 1 -5.15 3.17 14.59
C MET A 1 -5.09 1.79 13.94
N LYS A 2 -5.65 1.61 12.74
CA LYS A 2 -5.57 0.32 12.03
C LYS A 2 -4.38 0.29 11.07
N LEU A 3 -3.60 -0.78 11.08
CA LEU A 3 -2.51 -1.02 10.13
C LEU A 3 -2.92 -2.14 9.18
N ASN A 4 -3.02 -1.82 7.89
CA ASN A 4 -3.25 -2.80 6.84
C ASN A 4 -1.92 -3.16 6.17
N ILE A 5 -1.44 -4.37 6.42
CA ILE A 5 -0.12 -4.82 5.98
C ILE A 5 -0.29 -5.85 4.87
N SER A 6 0.32 -5.56 3.72
CA SER A 6 0.33 -6.46 2.57
C SER A 6 1.70 -7.09 2.36
N PHE A 7 1.72 -8.31 1.82
CA PHE A 7 2.94 -8.95 1.35
C PHE A 7 2.77 -9.38 -0.11
N LEU A 8 3.49 -8.70 -1.01
CA LEU A 8 3.30 -8.86 -2.46
C LEU A 8 3.76 -10.23 -2.97
N ALA A 9 4.73 -10.86 -2.31
CA ALA A 9 5.25 -12.16 -2.73
C ALA A 9 4.21 -13.27 -2.57
N THR A 10 3.43 -13.24 -1.49
CA THR A 10 2.38 -14.23 -1.21
C THR A 10 1.01 -13.81 -1.74
N GLY A 11 0.81 -12.51 -2.01
CA GLY A 11 -0.50 -11.96 -2.40
C GLY A 11 -1.47 -11.83 -1.22
N CYS A 12 -0.99 -12.01 0.02
CA CYS A 12 -1.78 -11.95 1.24
C CYS A 12 -1.73 -10.57 1.89
N GLN A 13 -2.74 -10.27 2.70
CA GLN A 13 -2.78 -9.06 3.52
C GLN A 13 -3.41 -9.35 4.89
N LYS A 14 -2.99 -8.60 5.91
CA LYS A 14 -3.50 -8.72 7.27
C LYS A 14 -3.72 -7.34 7.87
N LEU A 15 -4.92 -7.15 8.43
CA LEU A 15 -5.28 -5.97 9.20
C LEU A 15 -4.95 -6.22 10.67
N ILE A 16 -4.34 -5.25 11.33
CA ILE A 16 -4.23 -5.24 12.80
C ILE A 16 -4.68 -3.91 13.37
N GLU A 17 -5.17 -3.96 14.60
CA GLU A 17 -5.54 -2.77 15.38
C GLU A 17 -4.43 -2.52 16.41
N VAL A 18 -3.92 -1.30 16.44
CA VAL A 18 -2.86 -0.86 17.36
C VAL A 18 -3.35 0.38 18.08
N ASP A 19 -3.56 0.27 19.38
CA ASP A 19 -4.00 1.38 20.23
C ASP A 19 -2.84 2.01 21.00
N ASP A 20 -1.74 1.27 21.18
CA ASP A 20 -0.54 1.80 21.85
C ASP A 20 0.21 2.80 20.94
N GLU A 21 0.13 4.07 21.34
CA GLU A 21 0.75 5.19 20.64
C GLU A 21 2.28 5.08 20.56
N ARG A 22 2.94 4.41 21.53
CA ARG A 22 4.39 4.22 21.50
C ARG A 22 4.84 3.40 20.31
N LYS A 23 4.04 2.39 19.93
CA LYS A 23 4.29 1.58 18.74
C LYS A 23 4.08 2.37 17.45
N LEU A 24 3.07 3.24 17.43
CA LEU A 24 2.71 4.05 16.27
C LEU A 24 3.69 5.19 16.01
N ARG A 25 4.35 5.70 17.05
CA ARG A 25 5.30 6.82 16.96
C ARG A 25 6.42 6.61 15.95
N THR A 26 6.81 5.36 15.70
CA THR A 26 7.82 4.99 14.69
C THR A 26 7.42 5.43 13.27
N PHE A 27 6.12 5.50 12.98
CA PHE A 27 5.59 5.90 11.67
C PHE A 27 5.39 7.41 11.55
N TYR A 28 5.25 8.13 12.66
CA TYR A 28 4.96 9.57 12.62
C TYR A 28 6.10 10.36 11.98
N GLU A 29 5.75 11.47 11.31
CA GLU A 29 6.66 12.33 10.55
C GLU A 29 7.36 11.65 9.36
N LYS A 30 7.09 10.36 9.12
CA LYS A 30 7.56 9.67 7.92
C LYS A 30 6.64 9.99 6.76
N ARG A 31 7.24 10.05 5.58
CA ARG A 31 6.51 10.23 4.32
C ARG A 31 6.08 8.87 3.78
N MET A 32 5.01 8.87 2.99
CA MET A 32 4.72 7.78 2.06
C MET A 32 5.97 7.41 1.24
N ALA A 33 6.08 6.13 0.90
CA ALA A 33 7.23 5.45 0.31
C ALA A 33 8.48 5.32 1.20
N THR A 34 8.44 5.78 2.47
CA THR A 34 9.56 5.56 3.41
C THR A 34 9.51 4.13 3.97
N GLU A 35 10.68 3.50 4.05
CA GLU A 35 10.88 2.22 4.73
C GLU A 35 11.05 2.42 6.23
N VAL A 36 10.37 1.59 7.02
CA VAL A 36 10.33 1.65 8.48
C VAL A 36 10.50 0.25 9.03
N ALA A 37 11.33 0.10 10.06
CA ALA A 37 11.47 -1.17 10.79
C ALA A 37 10.19 -1.47 11.58
N ALA A 38 9.67 -2.68 11.46
CA ALA A 38 8.42 -3.10 12.10
C ALA A 38 8.64 -3.74 13.49
N ASP A 39 9.87 -3.77 14.00
CA ASP A 39 10.26 -4.43 15.25
C ASP A 39 9.42 -3.99 16.46
N VAL A 40 9.07 -2.70 16.50
CA VAL A 40 8.32 -2.09 17.62
C VAL A 40 6.87 -2.57 17.67
N LEU A 41 6.33 -3.12 16.58
CA LEU A 41 4.94 -3.59 16.55
C LEU A 41 4.73 -4.87 17.39
N GLY A 42 5.75 -5.72 17.49
CA GLY A 42 5.75 -6.94 18.28
C GLY A 42 6.83 -7.93 17.85
N GLU A 43 7.12 -8.92 18.69
CA GLU A 43 8.20 -9.90 18.46
C GLU A 43 8.02 -10.72 17.17
N GLU A 44 6.78 -11.00 16.79
CA GLU A 44 6.43 -11.71 15.55
C GLU A 44 6.87 -10.96 14.28
N ARG A 45 7.15 -9.65 14.40
CA ARG A 45 7.51 -8.76 13.29
C ARG A 45 8.94 -8.25 13.39
N LYS A 46 9.74 -8.87 14.26
CA LYS A 46 11.16 -8.56 14.37
C LYS A 46 11.89 -8.89 13.07
N GLY A 47 12.72 -7.96 12.60
CA GLY A 47 13.44 -8.03 11.33
C GLY A 47 12.60 -7.69 10.11
N TYR A 48 11.30 -7.42 10.24
CA TYR A 48 10.50 -7.00 9.11
C TYR A 48 10.74 -5.52 8.77
N VAL A 49 10.85 -5.23 7.48
CA VAL A 49 10.87 -3.85 6.97
C VAL A 49 9.60 -3.63 6.16
N VAL A 50 8.87 -2.59 6.54
CA VAL A 50 7.62 -2.19 5.89
C VAL A 50 7.78 -0.81 5.26
N GLN A 51 7.20 -0.64 4.08
CA GLN A 51 7.11 0.64 3.40
C GLN A 51 5.71 1.21 3.55
N ILE A 52 5.59 2.49 3.87
CA ILE A 52 4.30 3.18 3.94
C ILE A 52 3.79 3.40 2.52
N SER A 53 2.67 2.79 2.14
CA SER A 53 2.10 2.93 0.78
C SER A 53 0.95 3.93 0.71
N GLY A 54 0.36 4.29 1.84
CA GLY A 54 -0.70 5.31 1.93
C GLY A 54 -1.50 5.16 3.20
N GLY A 55 -2.70 5.74 3.23
CA GLY A 55 -3.58 5.70 4.38
C GLY A 55 -4.81 6.58 4.20
N ASN A 56 -5.65 6.58 5.22
CA ASN A 56 -6.88 7.37 5.28
C ASN A 56 -6.96 8.09 6.63
N ASP A 57 -7.37 9.35 6.57
CA ASP A 57 -7.70 10.16 7.73
C ASP A 57 -8.98 9.63 8.44
N LYS A 58 -9.23 10.08 9.68
CA LYS A 58 -10.48 9.84 10.42
C LYS A 58 -11.74 10.25 9.65
N GLN A 59 -11.66 11.29 8.82
CA GLN A 59 -12.76 11.72 7.94
C GLN A 59 -12.84 10.92 6.63
N GLY A 60 -11.93 9.96 6.41
CA GLY A 60 -11.88 9.09 5.24
C GLY A 60 -11.09 9.64 4.05
N PHE A 61 -10.53 10.86 4.14
CA PHE A 61 -9.72 11.43 3.06
C PHE A 61 -8.42 10.62 2.85
N PRO A 62 -8.09 10.25 1.61
CA PRO A 62 -6.90 9.47 1.32
C PRO A 62 -5.64 10.35 1.34
N MET A 63 -4.51 9.75 1.75
CA MET A 63 -3.19 10.35 1.61
C MET A 63 -2.79 10.50 0.14
N LYS A 64 -2.12 11.62 -0.20
CA LYS A 64 -1.63 11.89 -1.56
C LYS A 64 -0.13 12.19 -1.57
N GLN A 65 0.61 11.40 -2.34
CA GLN A 65 2.03 11.64 -2.62
C GLN A 65 2.25 13.04 -3.22
N GLY A 66 3.26 13.76 -2.72
CA GLY A 66 3.65 15.09 -3.19
C GLY A 66 3.01 16.26 -2.45
N VAL A 67 2.09 16.01 -1.52
CA VAL A 67 1.54 17.03 -0.62
C VAL A 67 2.39 17.06 0.66
N LEU A 68 3.34 18.00 0.72
CA LEU A 68 4.38 18.09 1.76
C LEU A 68 4.01 18.96 2.96
N THR A 69 2.74 19.32 3.10
CA THR A 69 2.22 20.01 4.29
C THR A 69 1.78 18.99 5.35
N HIS A 70 1.52 19.44 6.57
CA HIS A 70 0.78 18.62 7.54
C HIS A 70 -0.74 18.84 7.36
N GLY A 71 -1.54 17.78 7.50
CA GLY A 71 -3.01 17.85 7.44
C GLY A 71 -3.62 17.71 6.05
N GLN A 72 -4.84 18.24 5.90
CA GLN A 72 -5.62 18.18 4.66
C GLN A 72 -5.40 19.40 3.77
N VAL A 73 -5.41 19.19 2.45
CA VAL A 73 -5.31 20.27 1.46
C VAL A 73 -6.39 20.10 0.39
N HIS A 74 -6.95 21.21 -0.08
CA HIS A 74 -7.97 21.24 -1.13
C HIS A 74 -7.32 21.47 -2.51
N LEU A 75 -7.19 20.41 -3.31
CA LEU A 75 -6.47 20.46 -4.59
C LEU A 75 -7.39 20.27 -5.79
N LEU A 76 -7.09 20.94 -6.90
CA LEU A 76 -7.76 20.73 -8.19
C LEU A 76 -7.25 19.43 -8.83
N LEU A 77 -8.08 18.38 -8.85
CA LEU A 77 -7.73 17.07 -9.41
C LEU A 77 -8.31 16.89 -10.81
N SER A 78 -7.58 16.18 -11.67
CA SER A 78 -7.95 15.83 -13.05
C SER A 78 -7.83 14.34 -13.30
N LYS A 79 -8.22 13.87 -14.50
CA LYS A 79 -8.01 12.48 -14.93
C LYS A 79 -6.54 12.09 -14.81
N GLY A 80 -6.28 10.92 -14.22
CA GLY A 80 -4.93 10.39 -13.99
C GLY A 80 -4.33 10.74 -12.63
N HIS A 81 -4.88 11.73 -11.91
CA HIS A 81 -4.49 11.96 -10.52
C HIS A 81 -5.03 10.87 -9.60
N SER A 82 -4.23 10.46 -8.61
CA SER A 82 -4.73 9.68 -7.48
C SER A 82 -5.85 10.43 -6.73
N CYS A 83 -6.71 9.68 -6.03
CA CYS A 83 -7.79 10.18 -5.18
C CYS A 83 -9.00 10.79 -5.93
N TYR A 84 -9.02 10.75 -7.27
CA TYR A 84 -10.15 11.25 -8.05
C TYR A 84 -10.48 10.40 -9.27
N ARG A 85 -11.77 10.16 -9.48
CA ARG A 85 -12.33 9.55 -10.68
C ARG A 85 -13.29 10.54 -11.35
N PRO A 86 -12.92 11.14 -12.49
CA PRO A 86 -13.79 12.03 -13.26
C PRO A 86 -15.09 11.33 -13.69
N ARG A 87 -16.20 12.09 -13.75
CA ARG A 87 -17.49 11.62 -14.27
C ARG A 87 -17.70 12.03 -15.73
N ARG A 88 -17.09 13.12 -16.16
CA ARG A 88 -17.09 13.58 -17.55
C ARG A 88 -15.67 13.72 -18.10
N THR A 89 -15.53 13.60 -19.42
CA THR A 89 -14.25 13.84 -20.09
C THR A 89 -13.85 15.31 -19.92
N GLY A 90 -12.58 15.54 -19.54
CA GLY A 90 -12.06 16.89 -19.27
C GLY A 90 -12.42 17.47 -17.91
N GLU A 91 -13.24 16.79 -17.10
CA GLU A 91 -13.64 17.29 -15.78
C GLU A 91 -12.43 17.43 -14.84
N ARG A 92 -12.36 18.60 -14.19
CA ARG A 92 -11.46 18.87 -13.07
C ARG A 92 -12.31 19.26 -11.87
N LYS A 93 -11.96 18.77 -10.68
CA LYS A 93 -12.70 19.07 -9.46
C LYS A 93 -11.76 19.31 -8.29
N HIS A 94 -12.03 20.35 -7.51
CA HIS A 94 -11.37 20.56 -6.24
C HIS A 94 -11.87 19.53 -5.21
N LYS A 95 -10.93 18.87 -4.52
CA LYS A 95 -11.21 17.90 -3.46
C LYS A 95 -10.19 17.99 -2.34
N SER A 96 -10.63 17.74 -1.11
CA SER A 96 -9.75 17.52 0.03
C SER A 96 -9.01 16.21 -0.12
N VAL A 97 -7.71 16.25 0.15
CA VAL A 97 -6.83 15.08 0.26
C VAL A 97 -5.97 15.25 1.50
N TRP A 98 -5.60 14.14 2.15
CA TRP A 98 -4.63 14.18 3.23
C TRP A 98 -3.21 14.24 2.66
N CYS A 99 -2.30 14.86 3.40
CA CYS A 99 -0.89 14.94 3.02
C CYS A 99 -0.19 13.58 2.91
N CYS A 100 1.07 13.57 2.47
CA CYS A 100 1.87 12.35 2.42
C CYS A 100 2.58 12.02 3.74
N ILE A 101 2.51 12.89 4.75
CA ILE A 101 3.17 12.72 6.05
C ILE A 101 2.21 12.02 7.01
N VAL A 102 2.72 11.00 7.71
CA VAL A 102 1.94 10.22 8.67
C VAL A 102 1.82 10.98 10.00
N ASP A 103 0.60 11.00 10.54
CA ASP A 103 0.23 11.67 11.79
C ASP A 103 -0.81 10.84 12.57
N ALA A 104 -0.98 11.14 13.86
CA ALA A 104 -1.92 10.49 14.79
C ALA A 104 -3.40 10.66 14.40
N ASN A 105 -3.70 11.61 13.51
CA ASN A 105 -5.06 11.84 13.02
C ASN A 105 -5.52 10.78 12.00
N LEU A 106 -4.62 9.94 11.49
CA LEU A 106 -5.00 8.87 10.57
C LEU A 106 -5.84 7.78 11.26
N SER A 107 -6.81 7.26 10.54
CA SER A 107 -7.61 6.10 10.97
C SER A 107 -6.97 4.78 10.54
N ILE A 108 -6.47 4.75 9.29
CA ILE A 108 -5.88 3.57 8.66
C ILE A 108 -4.56 3.96 8.01
N LEU A 109 -3.53 3.14 8.23
CA LEU A 109 -2.27 3.20 7.51
C LEU A 109 -2.08 1.94 6.68
N ASN A 110 -1.81 2.11 5.39
CA ASN A 110 -1.51 1.02 4.46
C ASN A 110 0.01 0.85 4.35
N LEU A 111 0.45 -0.39 4.55
CA LEU A 111 1.85 -0.79 4.60
C LEU A 111 2.11 -1.95 3.63
N VAL A 112 3.31 -1.98 3.06
CA VAL A 112 3.79 -3.05 2.18
C VAL A 112 5.06 -3.63 2.77
N THR A 113 5.11 -4.95 2.94
CA THR A 113 6.32 -5.63 3.43
C THR A 113 7.36 -5.67 2.31
N VAL A 114 8.53 -5.06 2.55
CA VAL A 114 9.66 -5.04 1.62
C VAL A 114 10.66 -6.15 1.95
N LYS A 115 10.95 -6.34 3.24
CA LYS A 115 11.83 -7.41 3.72
C LYS A 115 11.10 -8.28 4.73
N LYS A 116 11.14 -9.59 4.51
CA LYS A 116 10.62 -10.60 5.44
C LYS A 116 11.58 -10.70 6.63
N GLY A 117 11.03 -10.70 7.84
CA GLY A 117 11.80 -10.97 9.07
C GLY A 117 11.98 -12.46 9.34
N GLU A 118 12.41 -12.78 10.56
CA GLU A 118 12.82 -14.14 10.93
C GLU A 118 11.63 -15.10 11.10
N LYS A 119 10.57 -14.64 11.77
CA LYS A 119 9.40 -15.46 12.10
C LYS A 119 8.32 -15.32 11.04
N ASP A 120 7.60 -16.39 10.76
CA ASP A 120 6.42 -16.35 9.91
C ASP A 120 5.20 -15.76 10.62
N ILE A 121 4.44 -14.95 9.89
CA ILE A 121 3.21 -14.31 10.37
C ILE A 121 2.02 -15.07 9.79
N PRO A 122 1.13 -15.61 10.63
CA PRO A 122 0.02 -16.42 10.17
C PRO A 122 -0.94 -15.59 9.32
N GLY A 123 -1.27 -16.10 8.13
CA GLY A 123 -2.15 -15.46 7.16
C GLY A 123 -1.52 -14.31 6.35
N LEU A 124 -0.23 -14.01 6.55
CA LEU A 124 0.49 -13.01 5.76
C LEU A 124 1.68 -13.61 4.99
N THR A 125 2.58 -14.31 5.70
CA THR A 125 3.78 -14.91 5.07
C THR A 125 3.69 -16.43 4.94
N ASP A 126 2.85 -17.07 5.74
CA ASP A 126 2.66 -18.53 5.77
C ASP A 126 1.88 -19.05 4.55
N THR A 127 0.82 -18.34 4.15
CA THR A 127 -0.04 -18.76 3.04
C THR A 127 0.30 -18.01 1.75
N THR A 128 0.08 -18.66 0.61
CA THR A 128 0.22 -18.05 -0.72
C THR A 128 -1.10 -18.09 -1.47
N VAL A 129 -1.55 -16.96 -1.99
CA VAL A 129 -2.74 -16.89 -2.86
C VAL A 129 -2.28 -16.94 -4.32
N PRO A 130 -2.67 -17.97 -5.10
CA PRO A 130 -2.28 -18.06 -6.50
C PRO A 130 -2.95 -16.97 -7.33
N ARG A 131 -2.30 -16.58 -8.44
CA ARG A 131 -2.86 -15.59 -9.37
C ARG A 131 -4.08 -16.18 -10.07
N ARG A 132 -5.26 -15.62 -9.77
CA ARG A 132 -6.53 -16.05 -10.41
C ARG A 132 -6.54 -15.87 -11.93
N LEU A 133 -5.93 -14.79 -12.44
CA LEU A 133 -5.97 -14.42 -13.85
C LEU A 133 -4.59 -14.55 -14.49
N GLY A 134 -4.50 -15.41 -15.50
CA GLY A 134 -3.32 -15.52 -16.36
C GLY A 134 -3.24 -14.40 -17.40
N PRO A 135 -2.10 -14.26 -18.09
CA PRO A 135 -1.96 -13.31 -19.19
C PRO A 135 -2.87 -13.66 -20.36
N LYS A 136 -3.62 -12.68 -20.88
CA LYS A 136 -4.47 -12.86 -22.07
C LYS A 136 -3.73 -12.64 -23.40
N LYS A 137 -2.68 -11.82 -23.39
CA LYS A 137 -1.94 -11.46 -24.61
C LYS A 137 -0.93 -12.56 -24.94
N ALA A 138 -0.93 -13.06 -26.18
CA ALA A 138 0.01 -14.08 -26.65
C ALA A 138 1.47 -13.77 -26.31
N SER A 139 1.92 -12.53 -26.51
CA SER A 139 3.29 -12.11 -26.16
C SER A 139 3.61 -12.22 -24.66
N ARG A 140 2.62 -12.03 -23.78
CA ARG A 140 2.79 -12.21 -22.33
C ARG A 140 2.72 -13.68 -21.92
N ILE A 141 1.93 -14.50 -22.62
CA ILE A 141 1.89 -15.96 -22.43
C ILE A 141 3.26 -16.56 -22.79
N ARG A 142 3.79 -16.23 -23.99
CA ARG A 142 5.13 -16.66 -24.41
C ARG A 142 6.21 -16.27 -23.40
N LYS A 143 6.17 -15.03 -22.89
CA LYS A 143 7.11 -14.57 -21.85
C LYS A 143 6.96 -15.31 -20.52
N LEU A 144 5.74 -15.66 -20.13
CA LEU A 144 5.50 -16.36 -18.86
C LEU A 144 6.01 -17.79 -18.90
N PHE A 145 5.83 -18.47 -20.04
CA PHE A 145 6.22 -19.86 -20.24
C PHE A 145 7.58 -20.03 -20.96
N ASN A 146 8.32 -18.93 -21.18
CA ASN A 146 9.58 -18.90 -21.92
C ASN A 146 9.53 -19.57 -23.31
N LEU A 147 8.43 -19.38 -24.03
CA LEU A 147 8.21 -19.96 -25.36
C LEU A 147 8.87 -19.10 -26.45
N SER A 148 9.40 -19.77 -27.49
CA SER A 148 9.86 -19.11 -28.71
C SER A 148 8.66 -18.61 -29.54
N LYS A 149 8.89 -17.94 -30.66
CA LYS A 149 7.81 -17.52 -31.59
C LYS A 149 7.20 -18.69 -32.37
N GLU A 150 7.94 -19.77 -32.51
CA GLU A 150 7.56 -20.94 -33.30
C GLU A 150 6.58 -21.84 -32.55
N ASN A 151 6.64 -21.85 -31.22
CA ASN A 151 5.73 -22.62 -30.40
C ASN A 151 4.30 -22.06 -30.48
N ASP A 152 3.31 -22.94 -30.57
CA ASP A 152 1.91 -22.54 -30.45
C ASP A 152 1.59 -22.11 -29.01
N VAL A 153 0.65 -21.19 -28.87
CA VAL A 153 0.21 -20.58 -27.60
C VAL A 153 -1.27 -20.79 -27.31
N HIS A 154 -2.00 -21.45 -28.22
CA HIS A 154 -3.39 -21.82 -28.05
C HIS A 154 -3.56 -23.17 -27.37
#